data_AF-A0A2D5ADG3-F1
#
_entry.id   AF-A0A2D5ADG3-F1
#
_cell.length_a   1.000
_cell.length_b   1.000
_cell.length_c   1.000
_cell.angle_alpha   90.00
_cell.angle_beta   90.00
_cell.angle_gamma   90.00
#
_symmetry.space_group_name_H-M   'P 1'
#
loop_
_entity.id
_entity.type
_entity.pdbx_description
1 polymer ?
#
loop_
_entity_poly.entity_id
_entity_poly.type
_entity_poly.pdbx_seq_one_letter_code
_entity_poly.pdbx_strand_id
1 'polypeptide(L)'
;MKSSLVTALITPSLLLGSVAFGQSSAEFEVVEGSTAVLTLTLTIDTSIGSSSDVDSTVQQVSGFAAANFDPAVPPFLAVELPELEFNLGEGTVSYDLFCLPIFGCQTLDITVSNFIIRLDEGGVAAPFKGNTAFFPDSPFVSSFDYSVSGDLVNIEGSNVVPDFYSFGADVFPLKGDELLMDNLLLQTFSFELDPLDLPVGVNNVTIEAQVDLSKTALVGTLESACSPGDFNCDGCVDGGDLGVLLAAWGTAGGDLSGDGSTDGADLGIFLSLWGC
;
A
#
# COMPACT_ATOMS: atom_id res chain seq x y z
N MET A 1 41.28 12.04 -39.01
CA MET A 1 42.09 11.03 -38.28
C MET A 1 42.28 11.58 -36.87
N LYS A 2 41.77 11.01 -35.77
CA LYS A 2 41.31 9.66 -35.43
C LYS A 2 40.06 9.77 -34.55
N SER A 3 39.14 8.85 -34.78
CA SER A 3 38.04 8.47 -33.88
C SER A 3 38.62 7.93 -32.57
N SER A 4 38.04 8.29 -31.43
CA SER A 4 38.26 7.57 -30.17
C SER A 4 36.90 7.22 -29.59
N LEU A 5 36.45 5.99 -29.88
CA LEU A 5 35.35 5.32 -29.20
C LEU A 5 35.75 5.14 -27.73
N VAL A 6 34.95 5.68 -26.82
CA VAL A 6 34.96 5.27 -25.41
C VAL A 6 33.97 4.11 -25.30
N THR A 7 34.51 2.88 -25.29
CA THR A 7 33.73 1.68 -25.01
C THR A 7 33.43 1.66 -23.51
N ALA A 8 32.21 2.02 -23.13
CA ALA A 8 31.71 1.76 -21.79
C ALA A 8 31.59 0.23 -21.62
N LEU A 9 32.43 -0.36 -20.77
CA LEU A 9 32.19 -1.71 -20.29
C LEU A 9 30.93 -1.66 -19.41
N ILE A 10 29.80 -2.08 -19.97
CA ILE A 10 28.64 -2.47 -19.18
C ILE A 10 29.03 -3.79 -18.53
N THR A 11 29.48 -3.74 -17.28
CA THR A 11 29.47 -4.92 -16.42
C THR A 11 28.00 -5.31 -16.23
N PRO A 12 27.57 -6.51 -16.62
CA PRO A 12 26.29 -7.00 -16.17
C PRO A 12 26.45 -7.19 -14.66
N SER A 13 25.90 -6.25 -13.88
CA SER A 13 25.63 -6.49 -12.48
C SER A 13 24.71 -7.71 -12.46
N LEU A 14 25.29 -8.84 -12.05
CA LEU A 14 24.53 -10.01 -11.68
C LEU A 14 23.67 -9.55 -10.49
N LEU A 15 22.44 -9.16 -10.77
CA LEU A 15 21.40 -9.15 -9.76
C LEU A 15 21.30 -10.61 -9.32
N LEU A 16 21.93 -10.90 -8.17
CA LEU A 16 21.46 -11.96 -7.30
C LEU A 16 20.07 -11.52 -6.85
N GLY A 17 19.07 -11.71 -7.72
CA GLY A 17 17.73 -11.96 -7.25
C GLY A 17 17.86 -13.19 -6.38
N SER A 18 17.80 -12.99 -5.06
CA SER A 18 17.49 -14.07 -4.15
C SER A 18 16.26 -14.75 -4.73
N VAL A 19 16.42 -15.96 -5.25
CA VAL A 19 15.32 -16.87 -5.46
C VAL A 19 14.75 -17.14 -4.08
N ALA A 20 13.77 -16.33 -3.67
CA ALA A 20 12.91 -16.65 -2.56
C ALA A 20 12.10 -17.86 -3.00
N PHE A 21 12.52 -19.04 -2.58
CA PHE A 21 11.71 -20.25 -2.71
C PHE A 21 10.49 -20.07 -1.79
N GLY A 22 9.28 -20.14 -2.34
CA GLY A 22 8.03 -20.33 -1.58
C GLY A 22 7.25 -19.09 -1.13
N GLN A 23 7.37 -17.92 -1.78
CA GLN A 23 6.47 -16.79 -1.52
C GLN A 23 5.25 -16.86 -2.46
N SER A 24 4.04 -16.79 -1.89
CA SER A 24 2.82 -16.55 -2.66
C SER A 24 2.57 -15.06 -2.76
N SER A 25 1.92 -14.64 -3.85
CA SER A 25 1.59 -13.24 -4.07
C SER A 25 0.09 -13.06 -4.21
N ALA A 26 -0.43 -11.88 -3.91
CA ALA A 26 -1.78 -11.51 -4.29
C ALA A 26 -1.81 -10.04 -4.73
N GLU A 27 -2.48 -9.82 -5.85
CA GLU A 27 -2.86 -8.48 -6.30
C GLU A 27 -4.26 -8.18 -5.74
N PHE A 28 -4.35 -7.14 -4.94
CA PHE A 28 -5.56 -6.66 -4.28
C PHE A 28 -6.11 -5.44 -5.02
N GLU A 29 -7.42 -5.40 -5.20
CA GLU A 29 -8.14 -4.21 -5.66
C GLU A 29 -9.12 -3.73 -4.59
N VAL A 30 -9.24 -2.42 -4.42
CA VAL A 30 -10.26 -1.84 -3.52
C VAL A 30 -11.66 -2.22 -4.00
N VAL A 31 -12.46 -2.75 -3.08
CA VAL A 31 -13.84 -3.18 -3.35
C VAL A 31 -14.69 -1.98 -3.76
N GLU A 32 -15.45 -2.11 -4.86
CA GLU A 32 -16.35 -1.08 -5.36
C GLU A 32 -17.32 -0.59 -4.26
N GLY A 33 -17.42 0.73 -4.11
CA GLY A 33 -18.26 1.37 -3.09
C GLY A 33 -17.58 1.50 -1.72
N SER A 34 -16.30 1.12 -1.60
CA SER A 34 -15.47 1.46 -0.44
C SER A 34 -15.39 2.97 -0.25
N THR A 35 -15.36 3.40 1.02
CA THR A 35 -15.31 4.82 1.38
C THR A 35 -14.27 5.09 2.46
N ALA A 36 -13.74 6.30 2.46
CA ALA A 36 -12.93 6.85 3.54
C ALA A 36 -13.56 8.13 4.07
N VAL A 37 -13.38 8.42 5.36
CA VAL A 37 -13.70 9.73 5.92
C VAL A 37 -12.41 10.52 6.02
N LEU A 38 -12.33 11.62 5.28
CA LEU A 38 -11.25 12.59 5.39
C LEU A 38 -11.69 13.68 6.37
N THR A 39 -11.02 13.77 7.51
CA THR A 39 -11.21 14.86 8.49
C THR A 39 -9.99 15.75 8.46
N LEU A 40 -10.21 17.05 8.25
CA LEU A 40 -9.15 18.04 8.21
C LEU A 40 -9.39 19.07 9.33
N THR A 41 -8.38 19.24 10.18
CA THR A 41 -8.35 20.30 11.19
C THR A 41 -7.43 21.39 10.69
N LEU A 42 -7.97 22.58 10.45
CA LEU A 42 -7.19 23.76 10.07
C LEU A 42 -6.92 24.62 11.31
N THR A 43 -5.68 25.03 11.49
CA THR A 43 -5.27 25.98 12.53
C THR A 43 -4.46 27.10 11.90
N ILE A 44 -4.87 28.35 12.13
CA ILE A 44 -4.17 29.55 11.68
C ILE A 44 -3.77 30.37 12.89
N ASP A 45 -2.45 30.53 13.07
CA ASP A 45 -1.88 31.41 14.09
C ASP A 45 -1.51 32.75 13.48
N THR A 46 -1.97 33.83 14.11
CA THR A 46 -1.62 35.20 13.74
C THR A 46 -0.97 35.92 14.91
N SER A 47 -0.38 37.09 14.64
CA SER A 47 0.17 37.96 15.69
C SER A 47 -0.84 38.43 16.75
N ILE A 48 -2.15 38.30 16.47
CA ILE A 48 -3.24 38.80 17.32
C ILE A 48 -4.07 37.68 17.96
N GLY A 49 -3.88 36.42 17.56
CA GLY A 49 -4.62 35.27 18.06
C GLY A 49 -4.58 34.07 17.11
N SER A 50 -5.08 32.94 17.58
CA SER A 50 -5.22 31.70 16.82
C SER A 50 -6.68 31.43 16.52
N SER A 51 -6.97 30.85 15.35
CA SER A 51 -8.29 30.32 15.01
C SER A 51 -8.11 28.91 14.48
N SER A 52 -8.99 28.00 14.91
CA SER A 52 -9.00 26.62 14.43
C SER A 52 -10.43 26.18 14.19
N ASP A 53 -10.62 25.38 13.15
CA ASP A 53 -11.87 24.74 12.83
C ASP A 53 -11.62 23.36 12.20
N VAL A 54 -12.62 22.49 12.24
CA VAL A 54 -12.53 21.09 11.77
C VAL A 54 -13.75 20.74 10.95
N ASP A 55 -13.51 20.12 9.79
CA ASP A 55 -14.57 19.61 8.95
C ASP A 55 -14.16 18.26 8.33
N SER A 56 -15.15 17.52 7.84
CA SER A 56 -14.95 16.17 7.30
C SER A 56 -15.81 15.91 6.08
N THR A 57 -15.27 15.14 5.14
CA THR A 57 -15.98 14.68 3.94
C THR A 57 -15.81 13.18 3.73
N VAL A 58 -16.82 12.56 3.12
CA VAL A 58 -16.80 11.14 2.78
C VAL A 58 -16.39 10.98 1.33
N GLN A 59 -15.29 10.27 1.14
CA GLN A 59 -14.66 10.07 -0.15
C GLN A 59 -14.90 8.65 -0.64
N GLN A 60 -15.16 8.49 -1.94
CA GLN A 60 -15.07 7.19 -2.59
C GLN A 60 -13.59 6.82 -2.71
N VAL A 61 -13.29 5.55 -2.42
CA VAL A 61 -11.92 5.04 -2.47
C VAL A 61 -11.79 4.07 -3.63
N SER A 62 -10.77 4.27 -4.45
CA SER A 62 -10.25 3.26 -5.35
C SER A 62 -8.77 3.05 -5.04
N GLY A 63 -8.18 1.97 -5.54
CA GLY A 63 -6.78 1.68 -5.24
C GLY A 63 -6.47 0.22 -5.40
N PHE A 64 -5.23 -0.13 -5.09
CA PHE A 64 -4.72 -1.48 -5.20
C PHE A 64 -3.59 -1.71 -4.20
N ALA A 65 -3.25 -2.98 -3.99
CA ALA A 65 -2.04 -3.37 -3.29
C ALA A 65 -1.46 -4.64 -3.92
N ALA A 66 -0.14 -4.69 -4.03
CA ALA A 66 0.58 -5.93 -4.26
C ALA A 66 1.04 -6.47 -2.92
N ALA A 67 0.89 -7.76 -2.67
CA ALA A 67 1.36 -8.39 -1.43
C ALA A 67 2.09 -9.69 -1.71
N ASN A 68 3.19 -9.93 -0.98
CA ASN A 68 3.85 -11.23 -0.91
C ASN A 68 3.68 -11.80 0.50
N PHE A 69 3.38 -13.08 0.62
CA PHE A 69 3.14 -13.75 1.88
C PHE A 69 4.20 -14.81 2.19
N ASP A 70 4.51 -14.95 3.48
CA ASP A 70 5.38 -15.99 4.02
C ASP A 70 4.74 -16.59 5.30
N PRO A 71 4.52 -17.92 5.37
CA PRO A 71 4.69 -18.89 4.30
C PRO A 71 3.71 -18.69 3.14
N ALA A 72 3.91 -19.38 2.01
CA ALA A 72 3.08 -19.27 0.81
C ALA A 72 1.58 -19.59 1.04
N VAL A 73 1.24 -20.29 2.12
CA VAL A 73 -0.15 -20.65 2.46
C VAL A 73 -0.55 -20.15 3.85
N PRO A 74 -1.83 -19.83 4.07
CA PRO A 74 -2.32 -19.49 5.40
C PRO A 74 -2.13 -20.65 6.40
N PRO A 75 -1.84 -20.38 7.68
CA PRO A 75 -1.74 -19.05 8.28
C PRO A 75 -0.42 -18.35 7.95
N PHE A 76 -0.52 -17.13 7.42
CA PHE A 76 0.63 -16.30 7.10
C PHE A 76 1.34 -15.84 8.37
N LEU A 77 2.67 -15.80 8.35
CA LEU A 77 3.53 -15.32 9.43
C LEU A 77 4.07 -13.92 9.14
N ALA A 78 4.22 -13.54 7.88
CA ALA A 78 4.61 -12.22 7.44
C ALA A 78 3.97 -11.85 6.10
N VAL A 79 3.91 -10.55 5.84
CA VAL A 79 3.53 -9.96 4.56
C VAL A 79 4.51 -8.87 4.19
N GLU A 80 4.84 -8.81 2.91
CA GLU A 80 5.49 -7.68 2.26
C GLU A 80 4.46 -6.99 1.36
N LEU A 81 4.42 -5.67 1.39
CA LEU A 81 3.64 -4.83 0.49
C LEU A 81 4.61 -4.00 -0.35
N PRO A 82 5.01 -4.48 -1.54
CA PRO A 82 5.83 -3.70 -2.46
C PRO A 82 5.11 -2.45 -2.95
N GLU A 83 3.79 -2.55 -3.13
CA GLU A 83 2.93 -1.49 -3.64
C GLU A 83 1.63 -1.44 -2.85
N LEU A 84 1.21 -0.23 -2.49
CA LEU A 84 -0.10 0.06 -1.90
C LEU A 84 -0.46 1.48 -2.31
N GLU A 85 -1.65 1.66 -2.88
CA GLU A 85 -2.13 2.96 -3.32
C GLU A 85 -3.62 3.10 -3.01
N PHE A 86 -3.99 4.25 -2.44
CA PHE A 86 -5.36 4.72 -2.30
C PHE A 86 -5.55 6.03 -3.05
N ASN A 87 -6.59 6.10 -3.85
CA ASN A 87 -7.09 7.32 -4.46
C ASN A 87 -8.42 7.69 -3.78
N LEU A 88 -8.41 8.85 -3.12
CA LEU A 88 -9.50 9.43 -2.34
C LEU A 88 -10.36 10.40 -3.17
N GLY A 89 -10.10 10.54 -4.48
CA GLY A 89 -10.91 11.36 -5.37
C GLY A 89 -10.88 12.85 -5.03
N GLU A 90 -12.06 13.48 -5.08
CA GLU A 90 -12.26 14.92 -4.82
C GLU A 90 -13.22 15.15 -3.66
N GLY A 91 -12.86 16.04 -2.75
CA GLY A 91 -13.64 16.38 -1.56
C GLY A 91 -13.46 17.84 -1.18
N THR A 92 -14.53 18.44 -0.64
CA THR A 92 -14.52 19.83 -0.17
C THR A 92 -14.83 19.85 1.32
N VAL A 93 -14.05 20.65 2.04
CA VAL A 93 -14.27 20.99 3.45
C VAL A 93 -14.41 22.50 3.60
N SER A 94 -15.22 22.94 4.54
CA SER A 94 -15.53 24.36 4.78
C SER A 94 -15.18 24.74 6.21
N TYR A 95 -14.52 25.88 6.39
CA TYR A 95 -14.07 26.36 7.70
C TYR A 95 -14.64 27.73 8.03
N ASP A 96 -15.05 27.90 9.28
CA ASP A 96 -15.47 29.15 9.89
C ASP A 96 -14.39 29.67 10.85
N LEU A 97 -13.60 30.65 10.40
CA LEU A 97 -12.44 31.16 11.13
C LEU A 97 -12.67 32.57 11.69
N PHE A 98 -11.97 32.90 12.78
CA PHE A 98 -11.94 34.23 13.41
C PHE A 98 -13.34 34.85 13.63
N CYS A 99 -14.28 34.05 14.13
CA CYS A 99 -15.67 34.46 14.36
C CYS A 99 -15.80 35.63 15.35
N LEU A 100 -16.44 36.73 14.93
CA LEU A 100 -16.71 37.90 15.75
C LEU A 100 -18.23 38.07 16.01
N PRO A 101 -18.66 38.42 17.24
CA PRO A 101 -20.09 38.46 17.61
C PRO A 101 -21.00 39.36 16.73
N ILE A 102 -20.44 40.35 16.04
CA ILE A 102 -21.19 41.31 15.21
C ILE A 102 -20.92 41.11 13.70
N PHE A 103 -19.75 40.56 13.35
CA PHE A 103 -19.28 40.50 11.96
C PHE A 103 -19.38 39.11 11.34
N GLY A 104 -19.74 38.08 12.12
CA GLY A 104 -19.77 36.70 11.64
C GLY A 104 -18.38 36.07 11.59
N CYS A 105 -18.27 34.92 10.95
CA CYS A 105 -17.03 34.20 10.71
C CYS A 105 -16.48 34.53 9.32
N GLN A 106 -15.16 34.38 9.16
CA GLN A 106 -14.54 34.37 7.84
C GLN A 106 -14.59 32.94 7.31
N THR A 107 -15.28 32.75 6.19
CA THR A 107 -15.44 31.43 5.57
C THR A 107 -14.28 31.12 4.64
N LEU A 108 -13.80 29.87 4.71
CA LEU A 108 -12.77 29.35 3.83
C LEU A 108 -13.16 27.94 3.38
N ASP A 109 -13.31 27.75 2.08
CA ASP A 109 -13.58 26.45 1.48
C ASP A 109 -12.28 25.90 0.89
N ILE A 110 -11.93 24.67 1.22
CA ILE A 110 -10.78 23.95 0.66
C ILE A 110 -11.33 22.74 -0.10
N THR A 111 -11.09 22.71 -1.40
CA THR A 111 -11.34 21.54 -2.24
C THR A 111 -10.02 20.86 -2.52
N VAL A 112 -9.95 19.56 -2.23
CA VAL A 112 -8.82 18.69 -2.56
C VAL A 112 -9.28 17.74 -3.66
N SER A 113 -8.46 17.55 -4.68
CA SER A 113 -8.73 16.65 -5.80
C SER A 113 -7.49 15.83 -6.15
N ASN A 114 -7.67 14.73 -6.89
CA ASN A 114 -6.60 13.81 -7.25
C ASN A 114 -5.78 13.37 -6.03
N PHE A 115 -6.43 13.18 -4.88
CA PHE A 115 -5.74 12.86 -3.65
C PHE A 115 -5.34 11.38 -3.63
N ILE A 116 -4.04 11.14 -3.85
CA ILE A 116 -3.42 9.83 -3.86
C ILE A 116 -2.51 9.68 -2.65
N ILE A 117 -2.60 8.54 -1.98
CA ILE A 117 -1.76 8.10 -0.87
C ILE A 117 -1.14 6.79 -1.32
N ARG A 118 0.18 6.74 -1.51
CA ARG A 118 0.85 5.50 -1.94
C ARG A 118 2.15 5.25 -1.20
N LEU A 119 2.52 3.98 -1.04
CA LEU A 119 3.84 3.62 -0.55
C LEU A 119 4.93 4.14 -1.49
N ASP A 120 6.05 4.56 -0.92
CA ASP A 120 7.24 4.94 -1.69
C ASP A 120 7.95 3.71 -2.28
N GLU A 121 8.87 3.95 -3.21
CA GLU A 121 9.68 2.89 -3.80
C GLU A 121 10.40 2.06 -2.71
N GLY A 122 10.29 0.73 -2.80
CA GLY A 122 10.89 -0.20 -1.85
C GLY A 122 9.90 -0.88 -0.90
N GLY A 123 8.67 -0.39 -0.82
CA GLY A 123 7.58 -1.04 -0.09
C GLY A 123 7.86 -1.20 1.41
N VAL A 124 7.09 -2.09 2.05
CA VAL A 124 7.23 -2.40 3.48
C VAL A 124 6.99 -3.87 3.76
N ALA A 125 7.45 -4.36 4.92
CA ALA A 125 7.13 -5.71 5.38
C ALA A 125 6.85 -5.73 6.88
N ALA A 126 5.93 -6.60 7.30
CA ALA A 126 5.58 -6.77 8.70
C ALA A 126 5.23 -8.24 9.03
N PRO A 127 5.55 -8.70 10.25
CA PRO A 127 5.02 -9.97 10.74
C PRO A 127 3.53 -9.84 11.07
N PHE A 128 2.80 -10.94 10.91
CA PHE A 128 1.43 -11.04 11.38
C PHE A 128 1.36 -11.32 12.88
N LYS A 129 0.39 -10.70 13.55
CA LYS A 129 -0.05 -11.06 14.90
C LYS A 129 -1.50 -11.49 14.84
N GLY A 130 -1.74 -12.79 14.68
CA GLY A 130 -3.05 -13.27 14.25
C GLY A 130 -3.21 -12.96 12.77
N ASN A 131 -4.21 -12.16 12.42
CA ASN A 131 -4.44 -11.75 11.03
C ASN A 131 -4.03 -10.29 10.75
N THR A 132 -3.55 -9.59 11.78
CA THR A 132 -3.17 -8.18 11.69
C THR A 132 -1.69 -8.03 11.34
N ALA A 133 -1.41 -7.28 10.29
CA ALA A 133 -0.09 -6.75 9.99
C ALA A 133 -0.04 -5.27 10.36
N PHE A 134 1.01 -4.86 11.07
CA PHE A 134 1.23 -3.47 11.45
C PHE A 134 2.60 -3.01 10.97
N PHE A 135 2.62 -1.94 10.20
CA PHE A 135 3.78 -1.38 9.54
C PHE A 135 4.12 -0.03 10.19
N PRO A 136 5.05 -0.01 11.17
CA PRO A 136 5.50 1.24 11.78
C PRO A 136 6.36 2.04 10.79
N ASP A 137 6.34 3.37 10.92
CA ASP A 137 7.26 4.29 10.22
C ASP A 137 7.40 3.98 8.71
N SER A 138 6.26 3.79 8.03
CA SER A 138 6.24 3.37 6.63
C SER A 138 6.41 4.59 5.70
N PRO A 139 7.25 4.50 4.65
CA PRO A 139 7.46 5.59 3.72
C PRO A 139 6.30 5.66 2.74
N PHE A 140 5.69 6.83 2.66
CA PHE A 140 4.65 7.10 1.70
C PHE A 140 4.90 8.41 0.97
N VAL A 141 4.32 8.50 -0.21
CA VAL A 141 4.27 9.72 -1.02
C VAL A 141 2.80 10.04 -1.27
N SER A 142 2.33 11.12 -0.64
CA SER A 142 0.98 11.64 -0.87
C SER A 142 1.02 12.70 -1.97
N SER A 143 0.06 12.71 -2.88
CA SER A 143 -0.08 13.76 -3.90
C SER A 143 -1.51 14.24 -4.00
N PHE A 144 -1.70 15.55 -4.14
CA PHE A 144 -3.03 16.13 -4.26
C PHE A 144 -2.98 17.51 -4.93
N ASP A 145 -4.06 17.83 -5.63
CA ASP A 145 -4.35 19.18 -6.09
C ASP A 145 -5.28 19.85 -5.09
N TYR A 146 -5.12 21.15 -4.87
CA TYR A 146 -5.95 21.92 -3.95
C TYR A 146 -6.41 23.23 -4.57
N SER A 147 -7.63 23.63 -4.21
CA SER A 147 -8.21 24.93 -4.47
C SER A 147 -8.78 25.47 -3.16
N VAL A 148 -8.32 26.64 -2.75
CA VAL A 148 -8.82 27.34 -1.57
C VAL A 148 -9.56 28.56 -2.04
N SER A 149 -10.85 28.65 -1.71
CA SER A 149 -11.68 29.82 -1.98
C SER A 149 -12.24 30.37 -0.67
N GLY A 150 -12.08 31.66 -0.44
CA GLY A 150 -12.71 32.34 0.69
C GLY A 150 -12.88 33.82 0.42
N ASP A 151 -13.34 34.54 1.44
CA ASP A 151 -13.65 35.97 1.34
C ASP A 151 -12.46 36.84 0.91
N LEU A 152 -11.23 36.37 1.18
CA LEU A 152 -10.00 37.16 1.06
C LEU A 152 -8.93 36.54 0.17
N VAL A 153 -9.07 35.26 -0.18
CA VAL A 153 -8.02 34.49 -0.86
C VAL A 153 -8.66 33.54 -1.87
N ASN A 154 -8.04 33.47 -3.04
CA ASN A 154 -8.27 32.40 -3.98
C ASN A 154 -6.89 31.88 -4.43
N ILE A 155 -6.56 30.65 -4.05
CA ILE A 155 -5.30 29.99 -4.40
C ILE A 155 -5.58 28.59 -4.92
N GLU A 156 -4.80 28.19 -5.91
CA GLU A 156 -4.83 26.84 -6.46
C GLU A 156 -3.39 26.34 -6.54
N GLY A 157 -3.19 25.04 -6.37
CA GLY A 157 -1.88 24.43 -6.47
C GLY A 157 -1.94 22.91 -6.41
N SER A 158 -0.75 22.32 -6.42
CA SER A 158 -0.54 20.89 -6.34
C SER A 158 0.63 20.60 -5.42
N ASN A 159 0.54 19.57 -4.60
CA ASN A 159 1.62 19.14 -3.71
C ASN A 159 1.94 17.66 -3.89
N VAL A 160 3.20 17.33 -3.66
CA VAL A 160 3.70 15.97 -3.48
C VAL A 160 4.48 15.96 -2.19
N VAL A 161 4.03 15.19 -1.21
CA VAL A 161 4.55 15.19 0.15
C VAL A 161 5.03 13.79 0.50
N PRO A 162 6.36 13.54 0.47
CA PRO A 162 6.93 12.34 1.06
C PRO A 162 6.91 12.46 2.58
N ASP A 163 6.42 11.43 3.28
CA ASP A 163 6.40 11.39 4.73
C ASP A 163 6.42 9.95 5.26
N PHE A 164 6.57 9.79 6.57
CA PHE A 164 6.53 8.51 7.25
C PHE A 164 5.35 8.43 8.20
N TYR A 165 4.47 7.46 7.99
CA TYR A 165 3.35 7.19 8.88
C TYR A 165 3.15 5.70 9.10
N SER A 166 2.65 5.37 10.29
CA SER A 166 2.31 3.99 10.61
C SER A 166 0.96 3.62 10.03
N PHE A 167 0.82 2.40 9.54
CA PHE A 167 -0.46 1.85 9.14
C PHE A 167 -0.60 0.38 9.53
N GLY A 168 -1.81 -0.14 9.45
CA GLY A 168 -2.07 -1.56 9.66
C GLY A 168 -3.26 -2.02 8.85
N ALA A 169 -3.31 -3.32 8.61
CA ALA A 169 -4.43 -3.98 7.95
C ALA A 169 -4.58 -5.39 8.51
N ASP A 170 -5.81 -5.89 8.50
CA ASP A 170 -6.06 -7.30 8.72
C ASP A 170 -6.14 -8.01 7.36
N VAL A 171 -5.59 -9.22 7.27
CA VAL A 171 -5.66 -10.07 6.07
C VAL A 171 -6.30 -11.41 6.42
N PHE A 172 -7.38 -11.75 5.74
CA PHE A 172 -8.17 -12.96 5.97
C PHE A 172 -8.23 -13.82 4.71
N PRO A 173 -7.93 -15.13 4.80
CA PRO A 173 -8.31 -16.05 3.75
C PRO A 173 -9.83 -16.23 3.74
N LEU A 174 -10.42 -16.13 2.55
CA LEU A 174 -11.82 -16.42 2.27
C LEU A 174 -11.95 -17.83 1.67
N LYS A 175 -13.02 -18.08 0.93
CA LYS A 175 -13.27 -19.41 0.34
C LYS A 175 -12.42 -19.59 -0.92
N GLY A 176 -11.63 -20.66 -0.97
CA GLY A 176 -10.69 -20.88 -2.07
C GLY A 176 -9.44 -20.04 -1.85
N ASP A 177 -8.93 -19.45 -2.93
CA ASP A 177 -7.69 -18.65 -2.90
C ASP A 177 -7.95 -17.15 -2.72
N GLU A 178 -9.20 -16.75 -2.46
CA GLU A 178 -9.55 -15.34 -2.27
C GLU A 178 -9.06 -14.84 -0.91
N LEU A 179 -8.47 -13.65 -0.89
CA LEU A 179 -8.04 -12.94 0.32
C LEU A 179 -8.82 -11.63 0.47
N LEU A 180 -9.14 -11.28 1.71
CA LEU A 180 -9.69 -9.99 2.10
C LEU A 180 -8.65 -9.23 2.91
N MET A 181 -8.36 -8.00 2.51
CA MET A 181 -7.62 -7.02 3.32
C MET A 181 -8.60 -5.96 3.81
N ASP A 182 -8.80 -5.84 5.11
CA ASP A 182 -9.74 -4.87 5.70
C ASP A 182 -9.20 -4.30 7.01
N ASN A 183 -10.06 -3.57 7.74
CA ASN A 183 -9.70 -2.92 9.00
C ASN A 183 -8.44 -2.05 8.87
N LEU A 184 -8.37 -1.29 7.77
CA LEU A 184 -7.22 -0.45 7.46
C LEU A 184 -7.16 0.73 8.43
N LEU A 185 -6.01 0.86 9.07
CA LEU A 185 -5.71 1.92 10.03
C LEU A 185 -4.57 2.75 9.49
N LEU A 186 -4.75 4.07 9.49
CA LEU A 186 -3.71 5.02 9.10
C LEU A 186 -3.47 6.02 10.24
N GLN A 187 -2.21 6.26 10.57
CA GLN A 187 -1.84 7.30 11.53
C GLN A 187 -2.22 8.68 10.96
N THR A 188 -2.70 9.57 11.84
CA THR A 188 -2.90 10.99 11.51
C THR A 188 -1.57 11.64 11.13
N PHE A 189 -1.58 12.43 10.07
CA PHE A 189 -0.41 13.20 9.60
C PHE A 189 -0.75 14.69 9.58
N SER A 190 0.27 15.54 9.76
CA SER A 190 0.10 16.99 9.77
C SER A 190 1.02 17.65 8.75
N PHE A 191 0.49 18.68 8.10
CA PHE A 191 1.23 19.53 7.17
C PHE A 191 1.30 20.94 7.74
N GLU A 192 2.49 21.53 7.69
CA GLU A 192 2.71 22.94 7.98
C GLU A 192 3.12 23.66 6.70
N LEU A 193 2.53 24.82 6.45
CA LEU A 193 2.92 25.66 5.31
C LEU A 193 4.20 26.43 5.65
N ASP A 194 5.08 26.64 4.65
CA ASP A 194 6.29 27.44 4.83
C ASP A 194 5.90 28.87 5.23
N PRO A 195 6.41 29.40 6.37
CA PRO A 195 6.13 30.76 6.79
C PRO A 195 6.46 31.84 5.75
N LEU A 196 7.36 31.57 4.80
CA LEU A 196 7.70 32.50 3.72
C LEU A 196 6.59 32.64 2.67
N ASP A 197 5.74 31.62 2.52
CA ASP A 197 4.61 31.60 1.59
C ASP A 197 3.33 32.15 2.23
N LEU A 198 3.37 32.47 3.53
CA LEU A 198 2.22 32.96 4.28
C LEU A 198 2.00 34.48 4.09
N PRO A 199 0.73 34.94 4.03
CA PRO A 199 0.41 36.36 4.00
C PRO A 199 0.93 37.11 5.24
N VAL A 200 1.22 38.41 5.05
CA VAL A 200 1.66 39.28 6.15
C VAL A 200 0.66 39.26 7.31
N GLY A 201 1.15 38.91 8.50
CA GLY A 201 0.34 38.85 9.73
C GLY A 201 -0.10 37.45 10.14
N VAL A 202 0.07 36.46 9.26
CA VAL A 202 -0.05 35.03 9.57
C VAL A 202 1.33 34.50 9.96
N ASN A 203 1.42 33.85 11.12
CA ASN A 203 2.66 33.29 11.64
C ASN A 203 2.81 31.81 11.27
N ASN A 204 1.71 31.06 11.32
CA ASN A 204 1.71 29.63 11.05
C ASN A 204 0.34 29.18 10.52
N VAL A 205 0.35 28.18 9.64
CA VAL A 205 -0.84 27.46 9.19
C VAL A 205 -0.52 25.98 9.28
N THR A 206 -1.27 25.27 10.12
CA THR A 206 -1.16 23.83 10.32
C THR A 206 -2.46 23.17 9.86
N ILE A 207 -2.32 22.11 9.08
CA ILE A 207 -3.42 21.25 8.64
C ILE A 207 -3.15 19.85 9.17
N GLU A 208 -3.98 19.36 10.08
CA GLU A 208 -3.94 17.97 10.52
C GLU A 208 -4.95 17.16 9.70
N ALA A 209 -4.49 16.09 9.07
CA ALA A 209 -5.30 15.22 8.24
C ALA A 209 -5.44 13.84 8.88
N GLN A 210 -6.69 13.43 9.08
CA GLN A 210 -7.06 12.09 9.50
C GLN A 210 -7.86 11.41 8.39
N VAL A 211 -7.38 10.26 7.94
CA VAL A 211 -8.06 9.42 6.95
C VAL A 211 -8.55 8.16 7.63
N ASP A 212 -9.87 8.03 7.80
CA ASP A 212 -10.50 6.83 8.33
C ASP A 212 -10.83 5.87 7.18
N LEU A 213 -10.04 4.80 7.07
CA LEU A 213 -10.19 3.72 6.08
C LEU A 213 -11.01 2.52 6.62
N SER A 214 -11.70 2.65 7.75
CA SER A 214 -12.47 1.54 8.35
C SER A 214 -13.60 0.98 7.48
N LYS A 215 -14.02 1.72 6.44
CA LYS A 215 -14.99 1.28 5.42
C LYS A 215 -14.35 1.02 4.06
N THR A 216 -13.04 0.86 4.03
CA THR A 216 -12.29 0.43 2.86
C THR A 216 -11.89 -1.03 3.05
N ALA A 217 -12.09 -1.82 2.00
CA ALA A 217 -11.63 -3.19 1.94
C ALA A 217 -11.03 -3.44 0.57
N LEU A 218 -10.06 -4.34 0.51
CA LEU A 218 -9.48 -4.81 -0.74
C LEU A 218 -9.66 -6.32 -0.84
N VAL A 219 -9.87 -6.80 -2.05
CA VAL A 219 -9.97 -8.23 -2.35
C VAL A 219 -8.92 -8.60 -3.37
N GLY A 220 -8.28 -9.74 -3.15
CA GLY A 220 -7.25 -10.27 -4.04
C GLY A 220 -7.37 -11.79 -4.17
N THR A 221 -6.68 -12.36 -5.14
CA THR A 221 -6.54 -13.81 -5.29
C THR A 221 -5.10 -14.20 -5.01
N LEU A 222 -4.91 -15.16 -4.11
CA LEU A 222 -3.61 -15.73 -3.78
C LEU A 222 -3.11 -16.56 -4.95
N GLU A 223 -2.05 -16.09 -5.58
CA GLU A 223 -1.24 -16.84 -6.53
C GLU A 223 -0.12 -17.53 -5.75
N SER A 224 -0.36 -18.80 -5.41
CA SER A 224 0.68 -19.64 -4.82
C SER A 224 1.73 -19.96 -5.89
N ALA A 225 2.97 -19.52 -5.68
CA ALA A 225 4.10 -20.12 -6.36
C ALA A 225 4.28 -21.51 -5.75
N CYS A 226 3.63 -22.52 -6.34
CA CYS A 226 3.69 -23.88 -5.82
C CYS A 226 5.17 -24.27 -5.70
N SER A 227 5.59 -24.60 -4.47
CA SER A 227 6.99 -24.93 -4.21
C SER A 227 7.38 -26.14 -5.07
N PRO A 228 8.65 -26.30 -5.46
CA PRO A 228 9.07 -27.51 -6.16
C PRO A 228 8.61 -28.76 -5.39
N GLY A 229 7.86 -29.64 -6.04
CA GLY A 229 7.27 -30.81 -5.41
C GLY A 229 5.89 -30.63 -4.80
N ASP A 230 5.42 -29.40 -4.53
CA ASP A 230 4.03 -29.11 -4.16
C ASP A 230 3.21 -29.00 -5.45
N PHE A 231 2.77 -30.15 -5.96
CA PHE A 231 2.12 -30.26 -7.26
C PHE A 231 0.62 -29.98 -7.20
N ASN A 232 0.01 -30.08 -6.01
CA ASN A 232 -1.37 -29.72 -5.79
C ASN A 232 -1.55 -28.28 -5.27
N CYS A 233 -0.43 -27.59 -5.01
CA CYS A 233 -0.34 -26.20 -4.56
C CYS A 233 -1.02 -25.97 -3.20
N ASP A 234 -1.04 -26.98 -2.33
CA ASP A 234 -1.65 -26.90 -0.99
C ASP A 234 -0.69 -26.38 0.10
N GLY A 235 0.55 -26.07 -0.29
CA GLY A 235 1.58 -25.48 0.56
C GLY A 235 2.37 -26.48 1.38
N CYS A 236 2.11 -27.77 1.21
CA CYS A 236 2.94 -28.85 1.74
C CYS A 236 3.49 -29.67 0.56
N VAL A 237 4.61 -30.35 0.78
CA VAL A 237 5.05 -31.43 -0.11
C VAL A 237 4.78 -32.73 0.62
N ASP A 238 3.65 -33.37 0.31
CA ASP A 238 3.17 -34.51 1.09
C ASP A 238 2.62 -35.69 0.26
N GLY A 239 1.81 -36.54 0.88
CA GLY A 239 1.22 -37.69 0.21
C GLY A 239 0.28 -37.33 -0.95
N GLY A 240 -0.35 -36.15 -0.91
CA GLY A 240 -1.16 -35.60 -1.98
C GLY A 240 -0.34 -35.37 -3.24
N ASP A 241 0.78 -34.66 -3.10
CA ASP A 241 1.71 -34.40 -4.18
C ASP A 241 2.42 -35.65 -4.69
N LEU A 242 2.76 -36.57 -3.79
CA LEU A 242 3.28 -37.88 -4.17
C LEU A 242 2.30 -38.60 -5.09
N GLY A 243 1.00 -38.49 -4.82
CA GLY A 243 -0.05 -39.00 -5.69
C GLY A 243 -0.01 -38.37 -7.09
N VAL A 244 0.21 -37.05 -7.17
CA VAL A 244 0.33 -36.31 -8.44
C VAL A 244 1.60 -36.71 -9.20
N LEU A 245 2.75 -36.77 -8.52
CA LEU A 245 4.03 -37.21 -9.10
C LEU A 245 3.93 -38.63 -9.68
N LEU A 246 3.35 -39.57 -8.92
CA LEU A 246 3.18 -40.95 -9.37
C LEU A 246 2.16 -41.08 -10.50
N ALA A 247 1.14 -40.22 -10.56
CA ALA A 247 0.18 -40.20 -11.66
C ALA A 247 0.83 -39.74 -12.98
N ALA A 248 1.90 -38.96 -12.91
CA ALA A 248 2.61 -38.42 -14.06
C ALA A 248 3.91 -39.18 -14.40
N TRP A 249 4.11 -40.35 -13.80
CA TRP A 249 5.29 -41.20 -14.00
C TRP A 249 5.59 -41.49 -15.48
N GLY A 250 6.83 -41.29 -15.89
CA GLY A 250 7.29 -41.47 -17.27
C GLY A 250 6.84 -40.37 -18.25
N THR A 251 6.32 -39.26 -17.74
CA THR A 251 5.96 -38.06 -18.53
C THR A 251 6.79 -36.86 -18.07
N ALA A 252 6.70 -35.70 -18.73
CA ALA A 252 7.38 -34.49 -18.24
C ALA A 252 6.65 -33.82 -17.04
N GLY A 253 5.47 -34.31 -16.64
CA GLY A 253 4.72 -33.74 -15.51
C GLY A 253 5.32 -34.20 -14.19
N GLY A 254 5.94 -33.29 -13.42
CA GLY A 254 6.63 -33.64 -12.18
C GLY A 254 8.12 -33.95 -12.35
N ASP A 255 8.71 -33.59 -13.49
CA ASP A 255 10.16 -33.63 -13.76
C ASP A 255 10.88 -32.54 -12.95
N LEU A 256 11.32 -32.89 -11.75
CA LEU A 256 12.05 -32.02 -10.83
C LEU A 256 13.55 -31.96 -11.17
N SER A 257 14.06 -32.96 -11.87
CA SER A 257 15.46 -33.06 -12.29
C SER A 257 15.75 -32.32 -13.60
N GLY A 258 14.72 -32.05 -14.40
CA GLY A 258 14.77 -31.35 -15.69
C GLY A 258 15.27 -32.21 -16.85
N ASP A 259 15.17 -33.54 -16.75
CA ASP A 259 15.70 -34.47 -17.75
C ASP A 259 14.70 -34.89 -18.84
N GLY A 260 13.45 -34.43 -18.72
CA GLY A 260 12.33 -34.66 -19.62
C GLY A 260 11.40 -35.81 -19.22
N SER A 261 11.61 -36.47 -18.08
CA SER A 261 10.76 -37.56 -17.60
C SER A 261 10.71 -37.66 -16.07
N THR A 262 9.52 -37.91 -15.50
CA THR A 262 9.33 -38.16 -14.08
C THR A 262 9.63 -39.60 -13.73
N ASP A 263 10.70 -39.82 -12.97
CA ASP A 263 11.13 -41.15 -12.54
C ASP A 263 11.67 -41.20 -11.09
N GLY A 264 12.49 -42.21 -10.80
CA GLY A 264 13.09 -42.41 -9.48
C GLY A 264 14.02 -41.27 -9.04
N ALA A 265 14.62 -40.53 -9.97
CA ALA A 265 15.42 -39.36 -9.67
C ALA A 265 14.54 -38.23 -9.11
N ASP A 266 13.42 -37.93 -9.77
CA ASP A 266 12.46 -36.92 -9.31
C ASP A 266 11.80 -37.31 -8.01
N LEU A 267 11.45 -38.59 -7.82
CA LEU A 267 10.96 -39.08 -6.54
C LEU A 267 11.99 -38.88 -5.42
N GLY A 268 13.29 -39.06 -5.71
CA GLY A 268 14.36 -38.79 -4.76
C GLY A 268 14.46 -37.31 -4.37
N ILE A 269 14.33 -36.41 -5.36
CA ILE A 269 14.29 -34.96 -5.13
C ILE A 269 13.04 -34.60 -4.32
N PHE A 270 11.86 -35.07 -4.75
CA PHE A 270 10.58 -34.85 -4.09
C PHE A 270 10.60 -35.25 -2.60
N LEU A 271 11.14 -36.42 -2.27
CA LEU A 271 11.26 -36.86 -0.87
C LEU A 271 12.23 -36.00 -0.04
N SER A 272 13.18 -35.31 -0.68
CA SER A 272 14.04 -34.33 -0.01
C SER A 272 13.33 -33.02 0.31
N LEU A 273 12.23 -32.75 -0.40
CA LEU A 273 11.36 -31.58 -0.24
C LEU A 273 10.18 -31.87 0.71
N TRP A 274 10.02 -33.13 1.15
CA TRP A 274 8.87 -33.57 1.95
C TRP A 274 8.70 -32.78 3.25
N GLY A 275 7.50 -32.24 3.43
CA GLY A 275 7.10 -31.53 4.63
C GLY A 275 6.34 -30.24 4.36
N CYS A 276 6.02 -29.58 5.47
CA CYS A 276 5.68 -28.18 5.61
C CYS A 276 6.49 -27.69 6.84
#